data_AF-A0A1D8S2T7-F1
#
_entry.id   AF-A0A1D8S2T7-F1
#
_cell.length_a   1.000
_cell.length_b   1.000
_cell.length_c   1.000
_cell.angle_alpha   90.00
_cell.angle_beta   90.00
_cell.angle_gamma   90.00
#
_symmetry.space_group_name_H-M   'P 1'
#
loop_
_entity.id
_entity.type
_entity.pdbx_description
1 polymer ?
#
loop_
_entity_poly.entity_id
_entity_poly.type
_entity_poly.pdbx_seq_one_letter_code
_entity_poly.pdbx_strand_id
1 'polypeptide(L)' 'MNANQLASELDLDYKTIRHHLDLLTENDVLEPVGDGYGDVYFLTERMESNMDVLDTIAEQADLGDVDV' A
#
# COMPACT_ATOMS: atom_id res chain seq x y z
N MET A 1 6.54 -5.01 -3.02
CA MET A 1 7.17 -5.64 -1.81
C MET A 1 6.24 -6.72 -1.27
N ASN A 2 6.74 -7.69 -0.48
CA ASN A 2 5.87 -8.63 0.23
C ASN A 2 5.57 -8.18 1.67
N ALA A 3 4.56 -8.80 2.30
CA ALA A 3 4.09 -8.42 3.64
C ALA A 3 5.16 -8.51 4.75
N ASN A 4 6.11 -9.45 4.65
CA ASN A 4 7.20 -9.56 5.64
C ASN A 4 8.22 -8.42 5.50
N GLN A 5 8.54 -8.03 4.27
CA GLN A 5 9.43 -6.91 3.98
C GLN A 5 8.80 -5.61 4.49
N LEU A 6 7.52 -5.38 4.18
CA LEU A 6 6.76 -4.21 4.65
C LEU A 6 6.69 -4.13 6.18
N ALA A 7 6.45 -5.25 6.87
CA ALA A 7 6.46 -5.28 8.34
C ALA A 7 7.82 -4.87 8.92
N SER A 8 8.91 -5.28 8.27
CA SER A 8 10.27 -4.95 8.72
C SER A 8 10.62 -3.49 8.43
N GLU A 9 10.24 -2.97 7.26
CA GLU A 9 10.55 -1.60 6.85
C GLU A 9 9.72 -0.55 7.61
N LEU A 10 8.48 -0.88 7.93
CA LEU A 10 7.57 0.02 8.65
C LEU A 10 7.63 -0.15 10.18
N ASP A 11 8.43 -1.11 10.68
CA ASP A 11 8.48 -1.50 12.11
C ASP A 11 7.08 -1.79 12.70
N LEU A 12 6.29 -2.56 11.96
CA LEU A 12 4.91 -2.91 12.31
C LEU A 12 4.70 -4.42 12.37
N ASP A 13 3.77 -4.87 13.20
CA ASP A 13 3.39 -6.28 13.29
C ASP A 13 2.88 -6.83 11.95
N TYR A 14 3.34 -8.03 11.58
CA TYR A 14 2.96 -8.71 10.34
C TYR A 14 1.44 -8.83 10.15
N LYS A 15 0.68 -9.09 11.22
CA LYS A 15 -0.79 -9.20 11.15
C LYS A 15 -1.44 -7.86 10.80
N THR A 16 -0.90 -6.77 11.32
CA THR A 16 -1.37 -5.40 11.05
C THR A 16 -1.12 -5.07 9.58
N ILE A 17 0.09 -5.34 9.07
CA ILE A 17 0.41 -5.16 7.66
C ILE A 17 -0.50 -6.01 6.76
N ARG A 18 -0.69 -7.29 7.07
CA ARG A 18 -1.60 -8.16 6.31
C ARG A 18 -3.02 -7.61 6.24
N HIS A 19 -3.55 -7.16 7.38
CA HIS A 19 -4.88 -6.57 7.43
C HIS A 19 -5.01 -5.33 6.53
N HIS A 20 -4.02 -4.44 6.55
CA HIS A 20 -4.03 -3.26 5.68
C HIS A 20 -3.86 -3.61 4.20
N LEU A 21 -3.00 -4.57 3.86
CA LEU A 21 -2.83 -5.02 2.48
C LEU A 21 -4.11 -5.65 1.92
N ASP A 22 -4.83 -6.41 2.74
CA ASP A 22 -6.13 -6.97 2.38
C ASP A 22 -7.14 -5.83 2.11
N LEU A 23 -7.24 -4.83 3.00
CA LEU A 23 -8.11 -3.66 2.80
C LEU A 23 -7.75 -2.85 1.54
N LEU A 24 -6.47 -2.62 1.28
CA LEU A 24 -6.01 -1.89 0.09
C LEU A 24 -6.31 -2.66 -1.19
N THR A 25 -6.23 -3.99 -1.16
CA THR A 25 -6.61 -4.85 -2.28
C THR A 25 -8.13 -4.84 -2.50
N GLU A 26 -8.92 -4.93 -1.42
CA GLU A 26 -10.38 -4.83 -1.48
C GLU A 26 -10.88 -3.50 -2.04
N ASN A 27 -10.11 -2.42 -1.88
CA ASN A 27 -10.43 -1.08 -2.38
C ASN A 27 -9.76 -0.74 -3.71
N ASP A 28 -9.24 -1.74 -4.45
CA ASP A 28 -8.65 -1.57 -5.79
C ASP A 28 -7.43 -0.62 -5.80
N VAL A 29 -6.72 -0.51 -4.68
CA VAL A 29 -5.49 0.28 -4.55
C VAL A 29 -4.27 -0.57 -4.88
N LEU A 30 -4.26 -1.83 -4.43
CA LEU A 30 -3.18 -2.77 -4.66
C LEU A 30 -3.67 -4.03 -5.38
N GLU A 31 -2.78 -4.64 -6.16
CA GLU A 31 -2.96 -5.99 -6.69
C GLU A 31 -1.85 -6.93 -6.17
N PRO A 32 -2.22 -8.11 -5.61
CA PRO A 32 -1.26 -9.14 -5.22
C PRO A 32 -0.88 -10.01 -6.42
N VAL A 33 0.41 -10.30 -6.55
CA VAL A 33 0.95 -11.27 -7.51
C VAL A 33 1.58 -12.42 -6.74
N GLY A 34 0.98 -13.61 -6.84
CA GLY A 34 1.41 -14.83 -6.16
C GLY A 34 0.25 -15.80 -5.87
N ASP A 35 0.54 -16.84 -5.09
CA ASP A 35 -0.40 -17.91 -4.74
C ASP A 35 -0.89 -17.84 -3.27
N GLY A 36 -0.74 -16.70 -2.60
CA GLY A 36 -1.16 -16.49 -1.21
C GLY A 36 -0.04 -16.61 -0.17
N TYR A 37 1.14 -17.12 -0.55
CA TYR A 37 2.32 -17.18 0.32
C TYR A 37 3.47 -16.37 -0.27
N GLY A 38 3.82 -15.27 0.40
CA GLY A 38 4.89 -14.39 -0.05
C GLY A 38 4.52 -13.49 -1.23
N ASP A 39 3.22 -13.26 -1.43
CA ASP A 39 2.70 -12.38 -2.49
C ASP A 39 3.42 -11.04 -2.52
N VAL A 40 3.71 -10.58 -3.73
CA VAL A 40 4.24 -9.25 -3.96
C VAL A 40 3.08 -8.35 -4.34
N TYR A 41 2.99 -7.19 -3.68
CA TYR A 41 1.94 -6.21 -3.91
C TYR A 41 2.44 -5.10 -4.82
N PHE A 42 1.61 -4.73 -5.79
CA PHE A 42 1.80 -3.63 -6.74
C PHE A 42 0.61 -2.68 -6.67
N LEU A 43 0.79 -1.42 -7.10
CA LEU A 43 -0.34 -0.52 -7.32
C LEU A 43 -1.16 -1.01 -8.50
N THR A 44 -2.47 -0.89 -8.44
CA THR A 44 -3.32 -1.13 -9.61
C THR A 44 -3.09 -0.05 -10.67
N GLU A 45 -3.34 -0.35 -11.95
CA GLU A 45 -3.27 0.65 -13.03
C GLU A 45 -4.13 1.89 -12.73
N ARG A 46 -5.28 1.68 -12.08
CA ARG A 46 -6.17 2.76 -11.62
C ARG A 46 -5.46 3.66 -10.62
N MET A 47 -4.82 3.07 -9.62
CA MET A 47 -4.12 3.83 -8.59
C MET A 47 -2.92 4.57 -9.18
N GLU A 48 -2.10 3.90 -10.01
CA GLU A 48 -0.96 4.51 -10.70
C GLU A 48 -1.39 5.72 -11.54
N SER A 49 -2.50 5.61 -12.27
CA SER A 49 -3.01 6.69 -13.13
C SER A 49 -3.59 7.89 -12.35
N ASN A 50 -3.82 7.75 -11.05
CA ASN A 50 -4.43 8.78 -10.19
C ASN A 50 -3.57 9.10 -8.95
N MET A 51 -2.26 8.82 -9.01
CA MET A 51 -1.34 9.16 -7.92
C MET A 51 -1.33 10.67 -7.61
N ASP A 52 -1.46 11.51 -8.63
CA ASP A 52 -1.56 12.98 -8.50
C ASP A 52 -2.79 13.42 -7.67
N VAL A 53 -3.89 12.68 -7.78
CA VAL A 53 -5.10 12.91 -6.97
C VAL A 53 -4.84 12.55 -5.51
N LEU A 54 -4.14 11.44 -5.25
CA LEU A 54 -3.74 11.07 -3.89
C LEU A 54 -2.84 12.14 -3.27
N ASP A 55 -1.83 12.60 -4.00
CA ASP A 55 -0.91 13.65 -3.54
C ASP A 55 -1.67 14.94 -3.21
N THR A 56 -2.60 15.35 -4.08
CA THR A 56 -3.45 16.53 -3.87
C THR A 56 -4.31 16.39 -2.60
N ILE A 57 -4.88 15.20 -2.37
CA ILE A 57 -5.70 14.94 -1.17
C ILE A 57 -4.81 14.91 0.08
N ALA A 58 -3.63 14.30 0.02
CA ALA A 58 -2.69 14.22 1.12
C ALA A 58 -2.20 15.62 1.54
N GLU A 59 -1.88 16.49 0.58
CA GLU A 59 -1.52 17.89 0.85
C GLU A 59 -2.69 18.63 1.54
N GLN A 60 -3.92 18.47 1.04
CA GLN A 60 -5.10 19.09 1.66
C GLN A 60 -5.42 18.54 3.06
N ALA A 61 -5.08 17.28 3.31
CA ALA A 61 -5.29 16.61 4.58
C ALA A 61 -4.15 16.87 5.60
N ASP A 62 -3.16 17.70 5.26
CA ASP A 62 -1.97 17.96 6.09
C ASP A 62 -1.13 16.68 6.35
N LEU A 63 -1.10 15.79 5.35
CA LEU A 63 -0.33 14.54 5.31
C LEU A 63 0.89 14.62 4.37
N GLY A 64 1.12 15.79 3.75
CA GLY A 64 2.07 15.99 2.64
C GLY A 64 3.56 16.00 3.00
N ASP A 65 3.91 15.98 4.29
CA ASP A 65 5.30 15.89 4.74
C ASP A 65 5.70 14.42 5.00
N VAL A 66 5.80 13.62 3.93
CA VAL A 66 6.51 12.34 4.00
C VAL A 66 7.66 12.40 3.00
N ASP A 67 8.75 13.05 3.42
CA ASP A 67 10.06 12.85 2.80
C ASP A 67 10.46 11.37 2.97
N VAL A 68 10.25 10.55 1.94
CA VAL A 68 10.85 9.20 1.80
C VAL A 68 12.11 9.25 0.93
#